data_AF-A0A975GD40-F1
#
_entry.id   AF-A0A975GD40-F1
#
_cell.length_a   1.000
_cell.length_b   1.000
_cell.length_c   1.000
_cell.angle_alpha   90.00
_cell.angle_beta   90.00
_cell.angle_gamma   90.00
#
_symmetry.space_group_name_H-M   'P 1'
#
loop_
_entity.id
_entity.type
_entity.pdbx_description
1 polymer ?
#
loop_
_entity_poly.entity_id
_entity_poly.type
_entity_poly.pdbx_seq_one_letter_code
_entity_poly.pdbx_strand_id
1 'polypeptide(L)' 'METDFIEATYFAIGMNLGVTFVTLVASVIFLLVIDKVLLKNIDLQSEIQKGNIAAAIFASSIMIFIAIIVGMGIR' A
#
# COMPACT_ATOMS: atom_id res chain seq x y z
N MET A 1 -5.74 23.95 -29.31
CA MET A 1 -6.98 23.42 -28.69
C MET A 1 -6.98 21.90 -28.63
N GLU A 2 -6.88 21.17 -29.75
CA GLU A 2 -6.91 19.69 -29.70
C GLU A 2 -5.58 19.07 -29.19
N THR A 3 -4.43 19.63 -29.61
CA THR A 3 -3.10 19.22 -29.15
C THR A 3 -2.87 19.53 -27.68
N ASP A 4 -3.25 20.74 -27.23
CA ASP A 4 -3.12 21.16 -25.84
C ASP A 4 -3.94 20.27 -24.88
N PHE A 5 -5.10 19.78 -25.35
CA PHE A 5 -5.94 18.84 -24.61
C PHE A 5 -5.30 17.45 -24.48
N ILE A 6 -4.68 16.95 -25.56
CA ILE A 6 -4.00 15.66 -25.56
C ILE A 6 -2.77 15.70 -24.64
N GLU A 7 -1.96 16.75 -24.73
CA GLU A 7 -0.79 16.94 -23.85
C GLU A 7 -1.19 17.03 -22.38
N ALA A 8 -2.24 17.80 -22.06
CA ALA A 8 -2.76 17.89 -20.70
C ALA A 8 -3.27 16.53 -20.18
N THR A 9 -3.90 15.73 -21.04
CA THR A 9 -4.41 14.41 -20.67
C THR A 9 -3.27 13.43 -20.40
N TYR A 10 -2.23 13.39 -21.25
CA TYR A 10 -1.05 12.57 -21.02
C TYR A 10 -0.30 12.98 -19.76
N PHE A 11 -0.16 14.28 -19.51
CA PHE A 11 0.46 14.79 -18.30
C PHE A 11 -0.32 14.39 -17.05
N ALA A 12 -1.65 14.50 -17.07
CA ALA A 12 -2.52 14.09 -15.98
C ALA A 12 -2.42 12.58 -15.69
N ILE A 13 -2.46 11.74 -16.72
CA ILE A 13 -2.31 10.28 -16.58
C ILE A 13 -0.92 9.94 -16.04
N GLY A 14 0.14 10.56 -16.56
CA GLY A 14 1.51 10.33 -16.11
C GLY A 14 1.71 10.72 -14.63
N MET A 15 1.15 11.85 -14.21
CA MET A 15 1.16 12.30 -12.82
C MET A 15 0.43 11.31 -11.90
N ASN A 16 -0.78 10.88 -12.27
CA ASN A 16 -1.56 9.92 -11.47
C ASN A 16 -0.85 8.56 -11.34
N LEU A 17 -0.26 8.05 -12.43
CA LEU A 17 0.54 6.83 -12.39
C LEU A 17 1.78 7.01 -11.49
N GLY A 18 2.46 8.14 -11.61
CA GLY A 18 3.64 8.44 -10.79
C GLY A 18 3.31 8.49 -9.29
N VAL A 19 2.24 9.20 -8.92
CA VAL A 19 1.77 9.29 -7.52
C VAL A 19 1.32 7.92 -7.01
N THR A 20 0.61 7.15 -7.82
CA THR A 20 0.19 5.78 -7.46
C THR A 20 1.39 4.89 -7.18
N PHE A 21 2.41 4.94 -8.05
CA PHE A 21 3.62 4.14 -7.89
C PHE A 21 4.40 4.51 -6.62
N VAL A 22 4.61 5.81 -6.38
CA VAL A 22 5.29 6.30 -5.16
C VAL A 22 4.52 5.88 -3.91
N THR A 23 3.20 6.00 -3.94
CA THR A 23 2.31 5.60 -2.84
C THR A 23 2.41 4.10 -2.55
N LEU A 24 2.46 3.26 -3.59
CA LEU A 24 2.60 1.83 -3.46
C LEU A 24 3.95 1.45 -2.83
N VAL A 25 5.04 2.06 -3.31
CA VAL A 25 6.38 1.84 -2.74
C VAL A 25 6.43 2.28 -1.27
N ALA A 26 5.89 3.46 -0.95
CA ALA A 26 5.83 3.96 0.42
C ALA A 26 5.02 3.02 1.34
N SER A 27 3.92 2.46 0.85
CA SER A 27 3.07 1.52 1.60
C SER A 27 3.80 0.22 1.91
N VAL A 28 4.55 -0.33 0.95
CA VAL A 28 5.38 -1.53 1.16
C VAL A 28 6.47 -1.25 2.19
N ILE A 29 7.17 -0.12 2.07
CA ILE A 29 8.20 0.28 3.05
C ILE A 29 7.59 0.42 4.45
N PHE A 30 6.41 1.04 4.55
CA PHE A 30 5.72 1.21 5.82
C PHE A 30 5.36 -0.13 6.47
N LEU A 31 4.89 -1.10 5.68
CA LEU A 31 4.62 -2.46 6.16
C LEU A 31 5.90 -3.15 6.67
N LEU A 32 7.01 -3.05 5.92
CA LEU A 32 8.30 -3.61 6.35
C LEU A 32 8.81 -2.95 7.65
N VAL A 33 8.55 -1.66 7.84
CA VAL A 33 8.87 -0.94 9.08
C VAL A 33 7.98 -1.42 10.22
N ILE A 34 6.67 -1.58 9.99
CA ILE A 34 5.74 -2.11 10.98
C ILE A 34 6.16 -3.51 11.43
N ASP A 35 6.45 -4.41 10.49
CA ASP A 35 6.90 -5.77 10.82
C ASP A 35 8.19 -5.75 11.65
N LYS A 36 9.17 -4.89 11.29
CA LYS A 36 10.43 -4.79 12.06
C LYS A 36 10.29 -4.10 13.42
N VAL A 37 9.41 -3.11 13.56
CA VAL A 37 9.30 -2.29 14.77
C VAL A 37 8.32 -2.90 15.77
N LEU A 38 7.17 -3.36 15.31
CA LEU A 38 6.10 -3.89 16.16
C LEU A 38 6.24 -5.41 16.40
N LEU A 39 6.82 -6.16 15.45
CA LEU A 39 6.85 -7.62 15.47
C LEU A 39 8.26 -8.19 15.51
N LYS A 40 9.18 -7.47 16.13
CA LYS A 40 10.62 -7.74 16.18
C LYS A 40 11.03 -9.17 16.62
N ASN A 41 10.12 -9.91 17.27
CA ASN A 41 10.32 -11.30 17.71
C ASN A 41 9.15 -12.24 17.35
N ILE A 42 8.17 -11.80 16.58
CA ILE A 42 6.98 -12.58 16.25
C ILE A 42 6.89 -12.72 14.74
N ASP A 43 7.08 -13.94 14.25
CA ASP A 43 6.77 -14.28 12.86
C ASP A 43 5.25 -14.44 12.75
N LEU A 44 4.58 -13.37 12.28
CA LEU A 44 3.14 -13.32 12.01
C LEU A 44 2.67 -14.51 11.18
N GLN A 45 3.44 -14.91 10.17
CA GLN A 45 3.08 -16.00 9.27
C GLN A 45 3.07 -17.33 10.02
N SER A 46 4.08 -17.56 10.87
CA SER A 46 4.13 -18.73 11.74
C SER A 46 3.00 -18.75 12.77
N GLU A 47 2.65 -17.61 13.35
CA GLU A 47 1.59 -17.50 14.35
C GLU A 47 0.20 -17.71 13.73
N ILE A 48 -0.04 -17.16 12.53
CA ILE A 48 -1.26 -17.42 11.76
C ILE A 48 -1.37 -18.92 11.43
N GLN A 49 -0.29 -19.59 11.04
CA GLN A 49 -0.28 -21.04 10.80
C GLN A 49 -0.58 -21.87 12.05
N LYS A 50 -0.17 -21.41 13.23
CA LYS A 50 -0.51 -22.03 14.52
C LYS A 50 -1.96 -21.77 14.96
N GLY A 51 -2.73 -21.01 14.19
CA GLY A 51 -4.12 -20.67 14.52
C GLY A 51 -4.28 -19.45 15.43
N ASN A 52 -3.24 -18.61 15.56
CA ASN A 52 -3.33 -17.38 16.35
C ASN A 52 -4.21 -16.33 15.65
N ILE A 53 -5.44 -16.19 16.13
CA ILE A 53 -6.44 -15.26 15.58
C ILE A 53 -6.00 -13.79 15.74
N ALA A 54 -5.29 -13.44 16.82
CA ALA A 54 -4.83 -12.08 17.04
C ALA A 54 -3.82 -11.64 15.96
N ALA A 55 -2.89 -12.54 15.59
CA ALA A 55 -1.96 -12.34 14.49
C ALA A 55 -2.70 -12.16 13.15
N ALA A 56 -3.72 -12.98 12.89
CA ALA A 56 -4.53 -12.87 11.67
C ALA A 56 -5.30 -11.54 11.58
N ILE A 57 -5.89 -11.07 12.69
CA ILE A 57 -6.59 -9.78 12.75
C ILE A 57 -5.61 -8.63 12.50
N PHE A 58 -4.43 -8.67 13.11
CA PHE A 58 -3.41 -7.65 12.92
C PHE A 58 -2.90 -7.59 11.47
N ALA A 59 -2.60 -8.74 10.86
CA ALA A 59 -2.21 -8.79 9.45
C ALA A 59 -3.33 -8.28 8.52
N SER A 60 -4.59 -8.63 8.83
CA SER A 60 -5.75 -8.18 8.05
C SER A 60 -5.99 -6.68 8.14
N SER A 61 -5.81 -6.07 9.32
CA SER A 61 -5.98 -4.62 9.50
C SER A 61 -4.92 -3.81 8.73
N ILE A 62 -3.68 -4.30 8.70
CA ILE A 62 -2.61 -3.72 7.87
C ILE A 62 -2.97 -3.80 6.38
N MET A 63 -3.45 -4.96 5.90
CA MET A 63 -3.86 -5.10 4.49
C MET A 63 -5.01 -4.16 4.12
N ILE A 64 -6.01 -3.99 4.99
CA ILE A 64 -7.11 -3.04 4.77
C ILE A 64 -6.58 -1.61 4.69
N PHE A 65 -5.67 -1.23 5.59
CA PHE A 65 -5.06 0.10 5.58
C PHE A 65 -4.31 0.38 4.27
N ILE A 66 -3.56 -0.60 3.76
CA ILE A 66 -2.89 -0.50 2.46
C ILE A 66 -3.89 -0.36 1.32
N ALA A 67 -4.96 -1.18 1.32
CA ALA A 67 -5.99 -1.11 0.28
C ALA A 67 -6.65 0.28 0.22
N ILE A 68 -6.90 0.92 1.38
CA ILE A 68 -7.44 2.28 1.46
C ILE A 68 -6.44 3.29 0.88
N ILE A 69 -5.17 3.22 1.26
CA ILE A 69 -4.13 4.14 0.78
C ILE A 69 -3.95 4.03 -0.74
N VAL A 70 -3.86 2.80 -1.26
CA VAL A 70 -3.72 2.56 -2.70
C VAL A 70 -4.98 3.03 -3.44
N GLY A 71 -6.16 2.74 -2.91
CA GLY A 71 -7.43 3.21 -3.47
C GLY A 71 -7.57 4.74 -3.50
N MET A 72 -7.00 5.45 -2.52
CA MET A 72 -6.94 6.91 -2.54
C MET A 72 -5.92 7.49 -3.52
N GLY A 73 -4.87 6.73 -3.85
CA GLY A 73 -3.83 7.15 -4.80
C GLY A 73 -4.28 7.06 -6.27
N ILE A 74 -5.21 6.15 -6.56
CA ILE A 74 -5.83 6.00 -7.88
C ILE A 74 -7.04 6.96 -7.93
N ARG A 75 -6.84 8.18 -8.44
CA ARG A 75 -7.91 9.18 -8.69
C ARG A 75 -8.00 9.54 -10.16
#